data_AF-A0A1Y1Q3N6-F1
#
_entry.id   AF-A0A1Y1Q3N6-F1
#
_cell.length_a   1.000
_cell.length_b   1.000
_cell.length_c   1.000
_cell.angle_alpha   90.00
_cell.angle_beta   90.00
_cell.angle_gamma   90.00
#
_symmetry.space_group_name_H-M   'P 1'
#
loop_
_entity.id
_entity.type
_entity.pdbx_description
1 polymer ?
#
loop_
_entity_poly.entity_id
_entity_poly.type
_entity_poly.pdbx_seq_one_letter_code
_entity_poly.pdbx_strand_id
1 'polypeptide(L)'
;MMQAESIEMVKATRLIPHPLGLQIYGEPRNTADFEQLVESIRVHGILEPLVVTTDLVILSGHRRAMAAIEAGVENIPVRKVKNLSETDQLELITTLNHHRKRLPSDMVREALAIEKLDCTLKKGEILATKVGFNSKRSFEQAKRIVLSNDQSLIKLMDQRTITTAYRKLHRKEGISTYSPIIKPSDNWNFSPVQYPRIDKNENHGYIPGDIYANCFWYFVKPNDLVVDPMAGSGMAKHVYEHRHEWMGTNIYDFRLMLFDLTPQTKDIKQHDLLKGFPVEKVDYIFIDLPYLGMVNKTYSNKKQDIANMDEDSYLKSIARIAKVCADAQKTGKLCTIISPNYTDHKKQKIVNIVEYIRESWRFVGYKLYLETYSSRRIQSSQGIAMAKMNNIAKERRLPLTDMTVIMTFERI
;
A
#
# COMPACT_ATOMS: atom_id res chain seq x y z
N MET A 1 44.24 21.76 34.62
CA MET A 1 44.73 22.19 33.29
C MET A 1 45.50 21.03 32.69
N MET A 2 45.00 20.43 31.60
CA MET A 2 45.70 19.38 30.86
C MET A 2 46.98 19.98 30.26
N GLN A 3 48.14 19.43 30.62
CA GLN A 3 49.41 19.77 29.95
C GLN A 3 49.56 18.85 28.73
N ALA A 4 49.28 19.37 27.54
CA ALA A 4 49.58 18.68 26.30
C ALA A 4 51.09 18.79 26.02
N GLU A 5 51.79 17.67 25.92
CA GLU A 5 53.22 17.65 25.57
C GLU A 5 53.45 17.89 24.07
N SER A 6 54.72 18.12 23.70
CA SER A 6 55.19 18.24 22.32
C SER A 6 54.75 17.06 21.44
N ILE A 7 54.53 17.33 20.15
CA ILE A 7 54.18 16.28 19.18
C ILE A 7 55.39 15.36 18.98
N GLU A 8 55.19 14.06 19.15
CA GLU A 8 56.20 13.03 18.93
C GLU A 8 55.80 12.10 17.79
N MET A 9 56.79 11.53 17.09
CA MET A 9 56.57 10.53 16.05
C MET A 9 56.68 9.13 16.66
N VAL A 10 55.61 8.35 16.62
CA VAL A 10 55.56 6.99 17.19
C VAL A 10 55.22 5.98 16.11
N LYS A 11 55.85 4.80 16.17
CA LYS A 11 55.53 3.71 15.23
C LYS A 11 54.06 3.31 15.32
N ALA A 12 53.38 3.26 14.18
CA ALA A 12 51.94 2.98 14.09
C ALA A 12 51.55 1.66 14.78
N THR A 13 52.40 0.64 14.65
CA THR A 13 52.18 -0.71 15.21
C THR A 13 52.29 -0.78 16.73
N ARG A 14 52.81 0.27 17.39
CA ARG A 14 52.92 0.33 18.85
C ARG A 14 51.70 0.98 19.52
N LEU A 15 50.77 1.54 18.74
CA LEU A 15 49.58 2.19 19.28
C LEU A 15 48.53 1.15 19.66
N ILE A 16 48.02 1.24 20.90
CA ILE A 16 47.05 0.30 21.44
C ILE A 16 45.65 0.95 21.39
N PRO A 17 44.67 0.34 20.72
CA PRO A 17 43.33 0.89 20.70
C PRO A 17 42.67 0.76 22.08
N HIS A 18 42.06 1.84 22.57
CA HIS A 18 41.32 1.79 23.83
C HIS A 18 40.07 0.87 23.71
N PRO A 19 39.84 -0.09 24.64
CA PRO A 19 38.75 -1.06 24.56
C PRO A 19 37.35 -0.43 24.42
N LEU A 20 37.08 0.64 25.17
CA LEU A 20 35.82 1.38 25.09
C LEU A 20 35.57 2.03 23.72
N GLY A 21 36.63 2.42 23.00
CA GLY A 21 36.49 2.99 21.66
C GLY A 21 35.96 1.96 20.65
N LEU A 22 36.48 0.73 20.71
CA LEU A 22 35.99 -0.39 19.88
C LEU A 22 34.56 -0.80 20.25
N GLN A 23 34.24 -0.84 21.55
CA GLN A 23 32.92 -1.24 22.03
C GLN A 23 31.82 -0.23 21.67
N ILE A 24 32.12 1.07 21.68
CA ILE A 24 31.15 2.13 21.40
C ILE A 24 30.99 2.37 19.88
N TYR A 25 32.06 2.24 19.09
CA TYR A 25 32.07 2.67 17.69
C TYR A 25 32.23 1.55 16.66
N GLY A 26 32.47 0.30 17.10
CA GLY A 26 32.71 -0.85 16.22
C GLY A 26 34.05 -0.78 15.48
N GLU A 27 34.25 -1.69 14.53
CA GLU A 27 35.50 -1.77 13.77
C GLU A 27 35.70 -0.57 12.82
N PRO A 28 36.79 0.22 12.96
CA PRO A 28 37.04 1.41 12.14
C PRO A 28 37.00 1.18 10.62
N ARG A 29 37.36 -0.04 10.20
CA ARG A 29 37.39 -0.48 8.79
C ARG A 29 36.01 -0.53 8.13
N ASN A 30 34.94 -0.66 8.90
CA ASN A 30 33.57 -0.82 8.37
C ASN A 30 32.87 0.52 8.06
N THR A 31 33.61 1.63 8.00
CA THR A 31 33.05 2.96 7.70
C THR A 31 33.10 3.25 6.20
N ALA A 32 32.01 3.79 5.63
CA ALA A 32 31.86 3.99 4.18
C ALA A 32 32.97 4.86 3.54
N ASP A 33 33.59 5.74 4.32
CA ASP A 33 34.63 6.67 3.86
C ASP A 33 36.05 6.21 4.22
N PHE A 34 36.22 4.97 4.71
CA PHE A 34 37.51 4.49 5.21
C PHE A 34 38.57 4.44 4.09
N GLU A 35 38.23 3.92 2.92
CA GLU A 35 39.15 3.84 1.77
C GLU A 35 39.64 5.22 1.31
N GLN A 36 38.73 6.22 1.29
CA GLN A 36 39.09 7.60 0.96
C GLN A 36 40.07 8.20 1.99
N LEU A 37 39.88 7.88 3.27
CA LEU A 37 40.78 8.30 4.34
C LEU A 37 42.15 7.64 4.23
N VAL A 38 42.22 6.35 3.88
CA VAL A 38 43.49 5.64 3.64
C VAL A 38 44.27 6.31 2.51
N GLU A 39 43.61 6.59 1.39
CA GLU A 39 44.26 7.25 0.25
C GLU A 39 44.72 8.68 0.58
N SER A 40 43.89 9.44 1.30
CA SER A 40 44.27 10.77 1.77
C SER A 40 45.51 10.74 2.68
N ILE A 41 45.60 9.77 3.59
CA ILE A 41 46.76 9.61 4.50
C ILE A 41 47.98 9.12 3.74
N ARG A 42 47.82 8.29 2.71
CA ARG A 42 48.92 7.84 1.85
C ARG A 42 49.57 9.03 1.13
N VAL A 43 48.78 9.99 0.67
CA VAL A 43 49.27 11.17 -0.07
C VAL A 43 49.78 12.28 0.87
N HIS A 44 49.05 12.60 1.93
CA HIS A 44 49.31 13.78 2.76
C HIS A 44 49.86 13.48 4.16
N GLY A 45 49.97 12.20 4.53
CA GLY A 45 50.25 11.78 5.90
C GLY A 45 49.11 12.13 6.87
N ILE A 46 49.40 12.04 8.17
CA ILE A 46 48.47 12.47 9.21
C ILE A 46 48.70 13.94 9.50
N LEU A 47 47.77 14.78 9.06
CA LEU A 47 47.84 16.25 9.24
C LEU A 47 47.57 16.69 10.69
N GLU A 48 46.69 15.97 11.39
CA GLU A 48 46.34 16.29 12.78
C GLU A 48 46.76 15.12 13.69
N PRO A 49 47.65 15.37 14.67
CA PRO A 49 48.19 14.34 15.56
C PRO A 49 47.14 13.58 16.35
N LEU A 50 47.40 12.29 16.63
CA LEU A 50 46.55 11.48 17.50
C LEU A 50 46.76 11.88 18.96
N VAL A 51 45.78 11.63 19.82
CA VAL A 51 45.91 11.85 21.26
C VAL A 51 46.01 10.51 21.95
N VAL A 52 47.09 10.30 22.71
CA VAL A 52 47.43 9.03 23.34
C VAL A 52 47.82 9.22 24.80
N THR A 53 47.64 8.17 25.61
CA THR A 53 48.25 8.12 26.96
C THR A 53 49.76 7.94 26.86
N THR A 54 50.46 8.06 27.99
CA THR A 54 51.89 7.72 28.09
C THR A 54 52.19 6.28 27.67
N ASP A 55 51.23 5.36 27.87
CA ASP A 55 51.33 3.95 27.52
C ASP A 55 50.89 3.64 26.08
N LEU A 56 50.80 4.68 25.23
CA LEU A 56 50.41 4.59 23.82
C LEU A 56 48.98 4.07 23.58
N VAL A 57 48.10 4.20 24.57
CA VAL A 57 46.68 3.90 24.41
C VAL A 57 46.00 5.06 23.68
N ILE A 58 45.31 4.77 22.58
CA ILE A 58 44.65 5.78 21.76
C ILE A 58 43.41 6.30 22.47
N LEU A 59 43.42 7.58 22.83
CA LEU A 59 42.25 8.30 23.36
C LEU A 59 41.45 8.96 22.23
N SER A 60 42.12 9.46 21.19
CA SER A 60 41.44 10.02 20.01
C SER A 60 42.21 9.74 18.72
N GLY A 61 41.47 9.42 17.67
CA GLY A 61 42.01 9.16 16.34
C GLY A 61 42.14 7.69 15.95
N HIS A 62 41.35 6.77 16.54
CA HIS A 62 41.35 5.33 16.22
C HIS A 62 41.23 5.04 14.71
N ARG A 63 40.36 5.78 13.99
CA ARG A 63 40.22 5.63 12.52
C ARG A 63 41.50 6.03 11.77
N ARG A 64 42.17 7.10 12.20
CA ARG A 64 43.44 7.57 11.60
C ARG A 64 44.58 6.60 11.88
N ALA A 65 44.65 6.04 13.09
CA ALA A 65 45.64 5.01 13.43
C ALA A 65 45.52 3.81 12.49
N MET A 66 44.30 3.28 12.32
CA MET A 66 44.07 2.12 11.45
C MET A 66 44.29 2.44 9.97
N ALA A 67 43.83 3.61 9.51
CA ALA A 67 44.05 4.04 8.13
C ALA A 67 45.54 4.27 7.81
N ALA A 68 46.34 4.75 8.78
CA ALA A 68 47.78 4.92 8.60
C ALA A 68 48.54 3.58 8.55
N ILE A 69 48.11 2.58 9.33
CA ILE A 69 48.65 1.21 9.21
C ILE A 69 48.37 0.66 7.81
N GLU A 70 47.15 0.81 7.31
CA GLU A 70 46.74 0.35 5.96
C GLU A 70 47.45 1.13 4.83
N ALA A 71 47.69 2.42 5.05
CA ALA A 71 48.42 3.28 4.12
C ALA A 71 49.94 2.98 4.10
N GLY A 72 50.46 2.16 5.03
CA GLY A 72 51.88 1.84 5.14
C GLY A 72 52.73 2.93 5.81
N VAL A 73 52.11 3.84 6.58
CA VAL A 73 52.81 4.93 7.27
C VAL A 73 53.47 4.38 8.53
N GLU A 74 54.81 4.35 8.55
CA GLU A 74 55.55 3.74 9.66
C GLU A 74 55.45 4.57 10.95
N ASN A 75 55.61 5.90 10.86
CA ASN A 75 55.64 6.80 12.02
C ASN A 75 54.50 7.81 11.96
N ILE A 76 53.72 7.89 13.05
CA ILE A 76 52.52 8.71 13.18
C ILE A 76 52.76 9.82 14.21
N PRO A 77 52.38 11.08 13.94
CA PRO A 77 52.44 12.14 14.92
C PRO A 77 51.39 11.91 16.02
N VAL A 78 51.83 11.92 17.28
CA VAL A 78 50.99 11.77 18.46
C VAL A 78 51.28 12.86 19.50
N ARG A 79 50.25 13.21 20.28
CA ARG A 79 50.33 14.06 21.46
C ARG A 79 50.09 13.19 22.69
N LYS A 80 51.07 13.10 23.56
CA LYS A 80 50.96 12.39 24.83
C LYS A 80 50.30 13.28 25.87
N VAL A 81 49.39 12.69 26.65
CA VAL A 81 48.74 13.36 27.76
C VAL A 81 49.04 12.58 29.04
N LYS A 82 49.45 13.30 30.09
CA LYS A 82 49.80 12.76 31.41
C LYS A 82 48.67 13.00 32.43
N ASN A 83 48.70 12.24 33.52
CA ASN A 83 47.86 12.42 34.70
C ASN A 83 46.34 12.46 34.41
N LEU A 84 45.87 11.58 33.52
CA LEU A 84 44.45 11.44 33.24
C LEU A 84 43.84 10.37 34.14
N SER A 85 42.84 10.74 34.94
CA SER A 85 41.99 9.75 35.60
C SER A 85 41.22 8.93 34.55
N GLU A 86 40.74 7.73 34.90
CA GLU A 86 39.89 6.93 33.99
C GLU A 86 38.67 7.73 33.52
N THR A 87 38.10 8.57 34.39
CA THR A 87 37.01 9.49 34.09
C THR A 87 37.40 10.57 33.07
N ASP A 88 38.60 11.14 33.16
CA ASP A 88 39.07 12.15 32.20
C ASP A 88 39.37 11.51 30.83
N GLN A 89 39.87 10.27 30.81
CA GLN A 89 40.09 9.52 29.56
C GLN A 89 38.76 9.28 28.83
N LEU A 90 37.73 8.88 29.57
CA LEU A 90 36.36 8.73 29.10
C LEU A 90 35.78 10.05 28.56
N GLU A 91 35.97 11.15 29.27
CA GLU A 91 35.51 12.47 28.86
C GLU A 91 36.21 12.91 27.56
N LEU A 92 37.51 12.66 27.41
CA LEU A 92 38.28 13.03 26.21
C LEU A 92 37.84 12.24 24.96
N ILE A 93 37.63 10.92 25.10
CA ILE A 93 37.11 10.03 24.04
C ILE A 93 35.73 10.53 23.57
N THR A 94 34.92 11.01 24.50
CA THR A 94 33.53 11.46 24.25
C THR A 94 33.47 12.89 23.68
N THR A 95 34.28 13.82 24.21
CA THR A 95 34.21 15.26 23.92
C THR A 95 34.80 15.61 22.55
N LEU A 96 35.89 14.96 22.13
CA LEU A 96 36.51 15.21 20.82
C LEU A 96 35.68 14.68 19.64
N ASN A 97 34.67 13.84 19.90
CA ASN A 97 33.76 13.31 18.90
C ASN A 97 32.37 13.98 18.92
N HIS A 98 32.18 15.05 19.69
CA HIS A 98 30.90 15.76 19.82
C HIS A 98 30.38 16.36 18.50
N HIS A 99 31.26 16.52 17.49
CA HIS A 99 30.87 16.91 16.13
C HIS A 99 30.28 15.77 15.28
N ARG A 100 30.26 14.52 15.76
CA ARG A 100 29.60 13.40 15.07
C ARG A 100 28.17 13.26 15.58
N LYS A 101 27.20 13.45 14.68
CA LYS A 101 25.77 13.29 14.95
C LYS A 101 25.48 11.87 15.49
N ARG A 102 25.08 11.75 16.76
CA ARG A 102 24.68 10.46 17.38
C ARG A 102 23.44 9.91 16.67
N LEU A 103 23.49 8.65 16.25
CA LEU A 103 22.36 8.01 15.58
C LEU A 103 21.29 7.63 16.62
N PRO A 104 20.00 7.78 16.31
CA PRO A 104 18.92 7.32 17.19
C PRO A 104 19.05 5.85 17.60
N SER A 105 19.55 4.97 16.73
CA SER A 105 19.81 3.56 17.04
C SER A 105 20.75 3.36 18.22
N ASP A 106 21.83 4.13 18.25
CA ASP A 106 22.91 3.97 19.22
C ASP A 106 22.46 4.48 20.58
N MET A 107 21.76 5.62 20.58
CA MET A 107 21.15 6.20 21.78
C MET A 107 20.14 5.23 22.41
N VAL A 108 19.37 4.50 21.61
CA VAL A 108 18.43 3.48 22.11
C VAL A 108 19.16 2.25 22.66
N ARG A 109 20.21 1.75 21.99
CA ARG A 109 20.98 0.59 22.48
C ARG A 109 21.65 0.91 23.81
N GLU A 110 22.20 2.10 23.95
CA GLU A 110 22.75 2.62 25.19
C GLU A 110 21.69 2.69 26.29
N ALA A 111 20.49 3.21 25.97
CA ALA A 111 19.38 3.25 26.91
C ALA A 111 18.96 1.86 27.40
N LEU A 112 18.89 0.86 26.50
CA LEU A 112 18.56 -0.52 26.83
C LEU A 112 19.64 -1.17 27.71
N ALA A 113 20.91 -0.81 27.54
CA ALA A 113 22.00 -1.29 28.38
C ALA A 113 21.93 -0.68 29.80
N ILE A 114 21.65 0.63 29.90
CA ILE A 114 21.45 1.32 31.18
C ILE A 114 20.25 0.74 31.93
N GLU A 115 19.13 0.50 31.24
CA GLU A 115 17.91 -0.09 31.82
C GLU A 115 18.14 -1.50 32.38
N LYS A 116 19.08 -2.27 31.80
CA LYS A 116 19.47 -3.59 32.32
C LYS A 116 20.35 -3.51 33.56
N LEU A 117 21.20 -2.48 33.68
CA LEU A 117 22.15 -2.31 34.78
C LEU A 117 21.50 -1.67 36.02
N ASP A 118 20.50 -0.81 35.81
CA ASP A 118 19.81 -0.12 36.90
C ASP A 118 18.29 -0.23 36.73
N CYS A 119 17.71 -1.18 37.46
CA CYS A 119 16.29 -1.47 37.43
C CYS A 119 15.41 -0.38 38.06
N THR A 120 16.01 0.62 38.72
CA THR A 120 15.29 1.76 39.34
C THR A 120 15.00 2.87 38.32
N LEU A 121 15.71 2.90 37.19
CA LEU A 121 15.59 3.92 36.13
C LEU A 121 14.48 3.65 35.09
N LYS A 122 13.45 2.85 35.42
CA LYS A 122 12.34 2.49 34.52
C LYS A 122 11.47 3.65 34.00
N LYS A 123 11.71 4.89 34.45
CA LYS A 123 10.99 6.07 33.96
C LYS A 123 11.58 6.49 32.60
N GLY A 124 10.90 6.12 31.51
CA GLY A 124 11.33 6.40 30.14
C GLY A 124 11.62 7.88 29.79
N GLU A 125 11.14 8.84 30.60
CA GLU A 125 11.46 10.26 30.45
C GLU A 125 12.88 10.61 30.92
N ILE A 126 13.31 10.06 32.07
CA ILE A 126 14.67 10.23 32.61
C ILE A 126 15.68 9.58 31.68
N LEU A 127 15.35 8.38 31.19
CA LEU A 127 16.20 7.62 30.28
C LEU A 127 16.33 8.32 28.92
N ALA A 128 15.22 8.84 28.36
CA ALA A 128 15.23 9.60 27.11
C ALA A 128 16.16 10.81 27.18
N THR A 129 16.06 11.62 28.24
CA THR A 129 16.92 12.80 28.42
C THR A 129 18.39 12.38 28.59
N LYS A 130 18.65 11.32 29.37
CA LYS A 130 20.02 10.83 29.64
C LYS A 130 20.76 10.39 28.38
N VAL A 131 20.06 9.72 27.46
CA VAL A 131 20.66 9.28 26.18
C VAL A 131 20.56 10.31 25.05
N GLY A 132 20.00 11.51 25.33
CA GLY A 132 20.02 12.66 24.41
C GLY A 132 18.80 12.82 23.49
N PHE A 133 17.67 12.18 23.81
CA PHE A 133 16.42 12.41 23.07
C PHE A 133 15.71 13.68 23.56
N ASN A 134 15.26 14.50 22.61
CA ASN A 134 14.51 15.73 22.91
C ASN A 134 13.09 15.50 23.43
N SER A 135 12.56 14.27 23.32
CA SER A 135 11.25 13.94 23.88
C SER A 135 11.15 12.45 24.21
N LYS A 136 10.40 12.14 25.28
CA LYS A 136 10.00 10.78 25.63
C LYS A 136 9.33 10.07 24.45
N ARG A 137 8.48 10.79 23.70
CA ARG A 137 7.78 10.24 22.53
C ARG A 137 8.75 9.75 21.46
N SER A 138 9.76 10.55 21.11
CA SER A 138 10.77 10.16 20.11
C SER A 138 11.58 8.96 20.58
N PHE A 139 11.94 8.92 21.87
CA PHE A 139 12.64 7.79 22.47
C PHE A 139 11.82 6.49 22.40
N GLU A 140 10.56 6.53 22.81
CA GLU A 140 9.67 5.35 22.78
C GLU A 140 9.46 4.81 21.37
N GLN A 141 9.30 5.71 20.38
CA GLN A 141 9.19 5.31 18.97
C GLN A 141 10.47 4.63 18.47
N ALA A 142 11.64 5.21 18.77
CA ALA A 142 12.93 4.66 18.39
C ALA A 142 13.19 3.32 19.10
N LYS A 143 12.85 3.21 20.39
CA LYS A 143 12.93 1.97 21.18
C LYS A 143 12.11 0.85 20.54
N ARG A 144 10.86 1.11 20.15
CA ARG A 144 10.01 0.13 19.44
C ARG A 144 10.61 -0.33 18.11
N ILE A 145 11.19 0.59 17.32
CA ILE A 145 11.85 0.25 16.05
C ILE A 145 13.05 -0.66 16.30
N VAL A 146 13.94 -0.33 17.25
CA VAL A 146 15.12 -1.15 17.54
C VAL A 146 14.72 -2.53 18.08
N LEU A 147 13.70 -2.60 18.95
CA LEU A 147 13.19 -3.86 19.48
C LEU A 147 12.52 -4.75 18.41
N SER A 148 12.02 -4.17 17.31
CA SER A 148 11.49 -4.94 16.18
C SER A 148 12.57 -5.74 15.42
N ASN A 149 13.85 -5.41 15.63
CA ASN A 149 15.02 -6.00 14.98
C ASN A 149 15.01 -5.94 13.43
N ASP A 150 14.16 -5.11 12.82
CA ASP A 150 14.10 -4.89 11.37
C ASP A 150 15.20 -3.90 10.94
N GLN A 151 16.31 -4.43 10.40
CA GLN A 151 17.47 -3.64 9.98
C GLN A 151 17.13 -2.56 8.95
N SER A 152 16.10 -2.78 8.12
CA SER A 152 15.66 -1.79 7.13
C SER A 152 15.01 -0.58 7.79
N LEU A 153 14.24 -0.80 8.86
CA LEU A 153 13.58 0.26 9.63
C LEU A 153 14.56 0.99 10.53
N ILE A 154 15.52 0.28 11.12
CA ILE A 154 16.62 0.89 11.90
C ILE A 154 17.42 1.83 11.00
N LYS A 155 17.86 1.35 9.82
CA LYS A 155 18.58 2.19 8.85
C LYS A 155 17.75 3.39 8.39
N LEU A 156 16.45 3.21 8.15
CA LEU A 156 15.55 4.30 7.78
C LEU A 156 15.38 5.34 8.89
N MET A 157 15.32 4.90 10.15
CA MET A 157 15.26 5.77 11.32
C MET A 157 16.52 6.62 11.42
N ASP A 158 17.69 6.02 11.25
CA ASP A 158 19.00 6.68 11.38
C ASP A 158 19.27 7.66 10.23
N GLN A 159 18.78 7.36 9.02
CA GLN A 159 18.99 8.17 7.82
C GLN A 159 17.96 9.29 7.64
N ARG A 160 16.73 9.12 8.13
CA ARG A 160 15.63 10.08 7.92
C ARG A 160 15.08 10.58 9.25
N THR A 161 13.95 10.04 9.68
CA THR A 161 13.26 10.43 10.90
C THR A 161 12.65 9.22 11.57
N ILE A 162 12.72 9.21 12.90
CA ILE A 162 12.10 8.20 13.77
C ILE A 162 10.62 8.01 13.42
N THR A 163 9.88 9.11 13.24
CA THR A 163 8.45 9.08 12.90
C THR A 163 8.15 8.32 11.60
N THR A 164 9.03 8.41 10.59
CA THR A 164 8.82 7.73 9.30
C THR A 164 9.00 6.22 9.43
N ALA A 165 10.07 5.78 10.10
CA ALA A 165 10.30 4.37 10.37
C ALA A 165 9.22 3.78 11.28
N TYR A 166 8.80 4.54 12.31
CA TYR A 166 7.73 4.15 13.23
C TYR A 166 6.38 3.94 12.54
N ARG A 167 6.00 4.83 11.61
CA ARG A 167 4.78 4.66 10.80
C ARG A 167 4.82 3.40 9.92
N LYS A 168 6.00 3.04 9.39
CA LYS A 168 6.17 1.80 8.62
C LYS A 168 6.09 0.55 9.50
N LEU A 169 6.63 0.59 10.71
CA LEU A 169 6.45 -0.47 11.70
C LEU A 169 4.97 -0.67 12.01
N HIS A 170 4.23 0.41 12.30
CA HIS A 170 2.79 0.32 12.59
C HIS A 170 1.91 -0.02 11.40
N ARG A 171 2.35 0.23 10.16
CA ARG A 171 1.68 -0.36 8.98
C ARG A 171 1.76 -1.88 8.97
N LYS A 172 2.81 -2.49 9.54
CA LYS A 172 2.92 -3.94 9.72
C LYS A 172 2.17 -4.46 10.95
N GLU A 173 1.94 -3.63 11.98
CA GLU A 173 1.20 -4.04 13.19
C GLU A 173 -0.31 -3.81 13.09
N GLY A 174 -0.76 -2.92 12.22
CA GLY A 174 -2.19 -2.68 11.92
C GLY A 174 -2.72 -3.59 10.83
N ILE A 175 -2.44 -4.90 10.88
CA ILE A 175 -2.98 -5.86 9.90
C ILE A 175 -4.48 -5.95 10.13
N SER A 176 -5.25 -5.23 9.31
CA SER A 176 -6.67 -5.47 9.15
C SER A 176 -6.89 -6.98 9.00
N THR A 177 -7.81 -7.55 9.78
CA THR A 177 -8.25 -8.95 9.61
C THR A 177 -8.93 -9.18 8.26
N TYR A 178 -9.30 -8.10 7.57
CA TYR A 178 -10.00 -8.12 6.29
C TYR A 178 -9.13 -7.58 5.16
N SER A 179 -9.32 -8.12 3.95
CA SER A 179 -8.59 -7.72 2.76
C SER A 179 -8.82 -6.24 2.42
N PRO A 180 -7.78 -5.49 2.01
CA PRO A 180 -7.91 -4.08 1.60
C PRO A 180 -8.72 -3.87 0.31
N ILE A 181 -9.05 -4.97 -0.39
CA ILE A 181 -9.95 -5.00 -1.54
C ILE A 181 -11.38 -4.65 -1.12
N ILE A 182 -11.80 -5.09 0.08
CA ILE A 182 -13.13 -4.83 0.61
C ILE A 182 -13.20 -3.40 1.16
N LYS A 183 -14.10 -2.59 0.60
CA LYS A 183 -14.27 -1.19 0.96
C LYS A 183 -15.32 -1.05 2.06
N PRO A 184 -15.00 -0.36 3.17
CA PRO A 184 -15.92 -0.20 4.29
C PRO A 184 -17.00 0.87 4.08
N SER A 185 -16.97 1.61 2.96
CA SER A 185 -17.92 2.68 2.65
C SER A 185 -18.70 2.38 1.36
N ASP A 186 -19.69 3.21 1.06
CA ASP A 186 -20.46 3.21 -0.18
C ASP A 186 -19.69 3.75 -1.41
N ASN A 187 -18.42 4.13 -1.22
CA ASN A 187 -17.56 4.65 -2.28
C ASN A 187 -16.51 3.59 -2.70
N TRP A 188 -16.84 2.82 -3.73
CA TRP A 188 -16.08 1.68 -4.22
C TRP A 188 -15.15 2.09 -5.36
N ASN A 189 -14.15 2.90 -5.03
CA ASN A 189 -13.08 3.31 -5.94
C ASN A 189 -11.75 2.57 -5.64
N PHE A 190 -11.14 1.96 -6.66
CA PHE A 190 -10.01 1.03 -6.51
C PHE A 190 -8.72 1.49 -7.20
N SER A 191 -7.78 2.13 -6.50
CA SER A 191 -6.52 2.61 -7.10
C SER A 191 -5.31 2.06 -6.33
N PRO A 192 -4.52 1.13 -6.93
CA PRO A 192 -4.73 0.48 -8.23
C PRO A 192 -5.96 -0.44 -8.23
N VAL A 193 -6.41 -0.84 -9.43
CA VAL A 193 -7.41 -1.89 -9.61
C VAL A 193 -6.72 -3.24 -9.42
N GLN A 194 -7.25 -4.11 -8.55
CA GLN A 194 -6.67 -5.43 -8.32
C GLN A 194 -7.06 -6.41 -9.42
N TYR A 195 -8.31 -6.37 -9.88
CA TYR A 195 -8.85 -7.25 -10.91
C TYR A 195 -9.18 -6.43 -12.18
N PRO A 196 -8.19 -6.15 -13.03
CA PRO A 196 -8.41 -5.42 -14.27
C PRO A 196 -9.16 -6.28 -15.30
N ARG A 197 -9.50 -5.68 -16.45
CA ARG A 197 -10.08 -6.37 -17.60
C ARG A 197 -9.32 -7.66 -17.93
N ILE A 198 -10.08 -8.74 -18.14
CA ILE A 198 -9.55 -10.07 -18.51
C ILE A 198 -9.75 -10.41 -20.00
N ASP A 199 -10.64 -9.70 -20.71
CA ASP A 199 -10.81 -9.88 -22.15
C ASP A 199 -9.76 -9.11 -22.97
N LYS A 200 -9.57 -9.55 -24.21
CA LYS A 200 -8.67 -8.92 -25.18
C LYS A 200 -9.33 -7.78 -25.96
N ASN A 201 -10.60 -7.44 -25.68
CA ASN A 201 -11.36 -6.50 -26.49
C ASN A 201 -11.59 -5.19 -25.74
N GLU A 202 -10.66 -4.25 -25.94
CA GLU A 202 -10.70 -2.93 -25.31
C GLU A 202 -11.97 -2.12 -25.61
N ASN A 203 -12.71 -2.49 -26.66
CA ASN A 203 -13.92 -1.80 -27.08
C ASN A 203 -15.18 -2.17 -26.29
N HIS A 204 -15.17 -3.25 -25.50
CA HIS A 204 -16.32 -3.62 -24.66
C HIS A 204 -16.35 -2.77 -23.39
N GLY A 205 -17.52 -2.49 -22.83
CA GLY A 205 -17.60 -2.04 -21.44
C GLY A 205 -16.98 -3.07 -20.50
N TYR A 206 -16.38 -2.62 -19.40
CA TYR A 206 -15.99 -3.48 -18.30
C TYR A 206 -16.14 -2.73 -16.98
N ILE A 207 -16.43 -3.48 -15.92
CA ILE A 207 -16.30 -3.01 -14.54
C ILE A 207 -15.14 -3.76 -13.86
N PRO A 208 -14.41 -3.11 -12.94
CA PRO A 208 -13.36 -3.77 -12.16
C PRO A 208 -13.88 -5.00 -11.41
N GLY A 209 -13.11 -6.09 -11.41
CA GLY A 209 -13.42 -7.29 -10.63
C GLY A 209 -13.52 -7.02 -9.12
N ASP A 210 -12.88 -5.95 -8.64
CA ASP A 210 -12.95 -5.49 -7.26
C ASP A 210 -14.41 -5.22 -6.81
N ILE A 211 -15.29 -4.78 -7.72
CA ILE A 211 -16.72 -4.58 -7.43
C ILE A 211 -17.41 -5.92 -7.15
N TYR A 212 -17.12 -6.95 -7.95
CA TYR A 212 -17.64 -8.30 -7.71
C TYR A 212 -17.16 -8.83 -6.36
N ALA A 213 -15.89 -8.62 -6.00
CA ALA A 213 -15.34 -9.04 -4.72
C ALA A 213 -16.08 -8.39 -3.54
N ASN A 214 -16.37 -7.09 -3.63
CA ASN A 214 -17.16 -6.39 -2.61
C ASN A 214 -18.59 -6.93 -2.54
N CYS A 215 -19.27 -7.09 -3.67
CA CYS A 215 -20.62 -7.66 -3.72
C CYS A 215 -20.68 -9.07 -3.13
N PHE A 216 -19.77 -9.97 -3.52
CA PHE A 216 -19.73 -11.32 -2.99
C PHE A 216 -19.43 -11.34 -1.49
N TRP A 217 -18.48 -10.52 -1.03
CA TRP A 217 -18.13 -10.46 0.39
C TRP A 217 -19.29 -9.96 1.27
N TYR A 218 -20.03 -8.93 0.83
CA TYR A 218 -21.12 -8.34 1.60
C TYR A 218 -22.44 -9.14 1.53
N PHE A 219 -22.74 -9.78 0.40
CA PHE A 219 -24.09 -10.25 0.12
C PHE A 219 -24.23 -11.77 -0.08
N VAL A 220 -23.13 -12.48 -0.28
CA VAL A 220 -23.15 -13.94 -0.52
C VAL A 220 -22.78 -14.68 0.76
N LYS A 221 -23.47 -15.79 1.02
CA LYS A 221 -23.22 -16.70 2.14
C LYS A 221 -22.65 -18.04 1.65
N PRO A 222 -22.02 -18.84 2.54
CA PRO A 222 -21.58 -20.17 2.18
C PRO A 222 -22.70 -21.01 1.55
N ASN A 223 -22.40 -21.67 0.44
CA ASN A 223 -23.27 -22.54 -0.35
C ASN A 223 -24.45 -21.86 -1.10
N ASP A 224 -24.56 -20.54 -1.05
CA ASP A 224 -25.55 -19.80 -1.84
C ASP A 224 -25.41 -20.15 -3.32
N LEU A 225 -26.55 -20.25 -4.02
CA LEU A 225 -26.59 -20.26 -5.48
C LEU A 225 -26.47 -18.83 -5.98
N VAL A 226 -25.31 -18.48 -6.54
CA VAL A 226 -25.01 -17.17 -7.12
C VAL A 226 -25.12 -17.25 -8.64
N VAL A 227 -25.81 -16.31 -9.26
CA VAL A 227 -25.97 -16.27 -10.71
C VAL A 227 -25.59 -14.92 -11.28
N ASP A 228 -24.72 -14.96 -12.28
CA ASP A 228 -24.45 -13.85 -13.19
C ASP A 228 -25.05 -14.19 -14.56
N PRO A 229 -26.22 -13.61 -14.92
CA PRO A 229 -26.92 -13.94 -16.15
C PRO A 229 -26.43 -13.15 -17.37
N MET A 230 -25.46 -12.26 -17.20
CA MET A 230 -24.85 -11.42 -18.24
C MET A 230 -23.33 -11.39 -18.07
N ALA A 231 -22.74 -12.58 -17.98
CA ALA A 231 -21.37 -12.78 -17.49
C ALA A 231 -20.26 -12.21 -18.39
N GLY A 232 -20.57 -11.87 -19.64
CA GLY A 232 -19.64 -11.27 -20.60
C GLY A 232 -18.36 -12.10 -20.76
N SER A 233 -17.24 -11.54 -20.32
CA SER A 233 -15.91 -12.21 -20.37
C SER A 233 -15.67 -13.22 -19.24
N GLY A 234 -16.54 -13.27 -18.23
CA GLY A 234 -16.43 -14.18 -17.08
C GLY A 234 -15.72 -13.57 -15.87
N MET A 235 -15.80 -12.24 -15.69
CA MET A 235 -15.15 -11.55 -14.56
C MET A 235 -15.57 -12.11 -13.19
N ALA A 236 -16.87 -12.40 -13.02
CA ALA A 236 -17.39 -13.03 -11.81
C ALA A 236 -16.65 -14.35 -11.47
N LYS A 237 -16.36 -15.17 -12.48
CA LYS A 237 -15.60 -16.42 -12.32
C LYS A 237 -14.19 -16.14 -11.84
N HIS A 238 -13.50 -15.24 -12.52
CA HIS A 238 -12.13 -14.87 -12.21
C HIS A 238 -12.02 -14.42 -10.75
N VAL A 239 -12.94 -13.56 -10.31
CA VAL A 239 -12.97 -13.08 -8.92
C VAL A 239 -13.30 -14.18 -7.91
N TYR A 240 -14.22 -15.09 -8.25
CA TYR A 240 -14.54 -16.24 -7.40
C TYR A 240 -13.37 -17.24 -7.26
N GLU A 241 -12.64 -17.51 -8.34
CA GLU A 241 -11.45 -18.37 -8.31
C GLU A 241 -10.33 -17.76 -7.43
N HIS A 242 -10.25 -16.43 -7.36
CA HIS A 242 -9.29 -15.68 -6.53
C HIS A 242 -9.84 -15.29 -5.15
N ARG A 243 -10.93 -15.92 -4.67
CA ARG A 243 -11.59 -15.55 -3.39
C ARG A 243 -10.71 -15.57 -2.14
N HIS A 244 -9.64 -16.35 -2.15
CA HIS A 244 -8.66 -16.37 -1.08
C HIS A 244 -7.96 -15.01 -0.88
N GLU A 245 -7.86 -14.17 -1.92
CA GLU A 245 -7.22 -12.85 -1.86
C GLU A 245 -8.10 -11.78 -1.18
N TRP A 246 -9.43 -11.91 -1.30
CA TRP A 246 -10.38 -10.92 -0.79
C TRP A 246 -11.20 -11.37 0.43
N MET A 247 -11.36 -12.67 0.66
CA MET A 247 -12.01 -13.20 1.88
C MET A 247 -11.07 -13.24 3.10
N GLY A 248 -9.75 -13.22 2.90
CA GLY A 248 -8.77 -13.27 3.97
C GLY A 248 -8.78 -14.64 4.68
N THR A 249 -8.95 -14.66 6.00
CA THR A 249 -8.85 -15.88 6.81
C THR A 249 -10.10 -16.76 6.78
N ASN A 250 -11.27 -16.19 6.45
CA ASN A 250 -12.55 -16.89 6.48
C ASN A 250 -13.03 -17.19 5.06
N ILE A 251 -12.33 -18.11 4.38
CA ILE A 251 -12.64 -18.50 3.01
C ILE A 251 -13.82 -19.46 3.01
N TYR A 252 -14.81 -19.19 2.16
CA TYR A 252 -15.93 -20.08 1.93
C TYR A 252 -16.26 -20.21 0.45
N ASP A 253 -17.05 -21.23 0.14
CA ASP A 253 -17.48 -21.52 -1.21
C ASP A 253 -18.97 -21.24 -1.41
N PHE A 254 -19.31 -20.89 -2.64
CA PHE A 254 -20.68 -20.72 -3.13
C PHE A 254 -20.76 -21.26 -4.55
N ARG A 255 -21.99 -21.56 -5.00
CA ARG A 255 -22.22 -22.17 -6.31
C ARG A 255 -22.45 -21.07 -7.32
N LEU A 256 -21.42 -20.73 -8.09
CA LEU A 256 -21.50 -19.72 -9.14
C LEU A 256 -21.96 -20.33 -10.47
N MET A 257 -23.01 -19.76 -11.06
CA MET A 257 -23.47 -20.08 -12.41
C MET A 257 -23.43 -18.84 -13.30
N LEU A 258 -22.91 -19.03 -14.51
CA LEU A 258 -22.66 -17.94 -15.44
C LEU A 258 -23.42 -18.19 -16.73
N PHE A 259 -24.11 -17.16 -17.20
CA PHE A 259 -24.82 -17.18 -18.47
C PHE A 259 -24.50 -15.93 -19.28
N ASP A 260 -24.51 -16.07 -20.59
CA ASP A 260 -24.37 -14.93 -21.49
C ASP A 260 -25.00 -15.22 -22.85
N LEU A 261 -25.43 -14.17 -23.56
CA LEU A 261 -25.97 -14.29 -24.91
C LEU A 261 -24.91 -14.76 -25.93
N THR A 262 -23.65 -14.37 -25.69
CA THR A 262 -22.45 -14.62 -26.49
C THR A 262 -21.28 -14.99 -25.59
N PRO A 263 -21.27 -16.21 -25.01
CA PRO A 263 -20.24 -16.61 -24.07
C PRO A 263 -18.85 -16.56 -24.70
N GLN A 264 -17.88 -15.98 -23.98
CA GLN A 264 -16.49 -15.88 -24.43
C GLN A 264 -15.61 -17.04 -23.93
N THR A 265 -16.10 -17.83 -22.98
CA THR A 265 -15.41 -18.98 -22.42
C THR A 265 -16.35 -20.16 -22.26
N LYS A 266 -15.80 -21.37 -22.21
CA LYS A 266 -16.56 -22.63 -22.08
C LYS A 266 -17.35 -22.77 -20.78
N ASP A 267 -16.97 -22.00 -19.76
CA ASP A 267 -17.57 -22.07 -18.43
C ASP A 267 -18.86 -21.23 -18.34
N ILE A 268 -19.10 -20.36 -19.33
CA ILE A 268 -20.29 -19.53 -19.44
C ILE A 268 -21.29 -20.26 -20.34
N LYS A 269 -22.49 -20.51 -19.83
CA LYS A 269 -23.55 -21.18 -20.59
C LYS A 269 -24.24 -20.17 -21.50
N GLN A 270 -24.40 -20.50 -22.78
CA GLN A 270 -25.14 -19.65 -23.69
C GLN A 270 -26.62 -19.61 -23.31
N HIS A 271 -27.14 -18.42 -23.00
CA HIS A 271 -28.55 -18.23 -22.66
C HIS A 271 -28.98 -16.78 -22.92
N ASP A 272 -30.26 -16.60 -23.22
CA ASP A 272 -30.88 -15.29 -23.41
C ASP A 272 -31.74 -14.96 -22.19
N LEU A 273 -31.28 -14.01 -21.36
CA LEU A 273 -31.96 -13.64 -20.12
C LEU A 273 -33.41 -13.17 -20.35
N LEU A 274 -33.72 -12.59 -21.52
CA LEU A 274 -35.09 -12.14 -21.81
C LEU A 274 -36.10 -13.30 -21.94
N LYS A 275 -35.61 -14.51 -22.24
CA LYS A 275 -36.42 -15.72 -22.37
C LYS A 275 -36.78 -16.36 -21.03
N GLY A 276 -36.19 -15.91 -19.92
CA GLY A 276 -36.40 -16.47 -18.60
C GLY A 276 -35.08 -16.81 -17.91
N PHE A 277 -35.16 -17.35 -16.71
CA PHE A 277 -33.98 -17.75 -15.94
C PHE A 277 -33.82 -19.27 -16.01
N PRO A 278 -32.65 -19.80 -16.38
CA PRO A 278 -32.45 -21.25 -16.59
C PRO A 278 -32.29 -22.02 -15.26
N VAL A 279 -32.44 -21.34 -14.13
CA VAL A 279 -32.38 -21.90 -12.78
C VAL A 279 -33.42 -21.24 -11.89
N GLU A 280 -33.87 -21.95 -10.87
CA GLU A 280 -34.84 -21.46 -9.89
C GLU A 280 -34.22 -21.41 -8.49
N LYS A 281 -34.88 -20.72 -7.57
CA LYS A 281 -34.51 -20.65 -6.15
C LYS A 281 -33.08 -20.11 -5.99
N VAL A 282 -32.78 -19.02 -6.70
CA VAL A 282 -31.49 -18.33 -6.64
C VAL A 282 -31.35 -17.58 -5.32
N ASP A 283 -30.14 -17.60 -4.74
CA ASP A 283 -29.82 -16.94 -3.47
C ASP A 283 -29.21 -15.56 -3.66
N TYR A 284 -28.50 -15.33 -4.76
CA TYR A 284 -27.96 -14.02 -5.11
C TYR A 284 -27.85 -13.87 -6.63
N ILE A 285 -28.34 -12.76 -7.17
CA ILE A 285 -28.21 -12.41 -8.58
C ILE A 285 -27.31 -11.18 -8.70
N PHE A 286 -26.32 -11.22 -9.58
CA PHE A 286 -25.46 -10.09 -9.91
C PHE A 286 -25.58 -9.78 -11.40
N ILE A 287 -25.86 -8.53 -11.77
CA ILE A 287 -26.04 -8.13 -13.18
C ILE A 287 -25.22 -6.86 -13.46
N ASP A 288 -24.23 -6.97 -14.34
CA ASP A 288 -23.65 -5.82 -15.04
C ASP A 288 -24.39 -5.63 -16.36
N LEU A 289 -25.31 -4.66 -16.41
CA LEU A 289 -26.13 -4.46 -17.61
C LEU A 289 -25.28 -3.90 -18.76
N PRO A 290 -25.39 -4.41 -20.00
CA PRO A 290 -24.69 -3.83 -21.13
C PRO A 290 -25.22 -2.41 -21.43
N TYR A 291 -24.32 -1.42 -21.45
CA TYR A 291 -24.72 0.00 -21.45
C TYR A 291 -25.33 0.46 -22.79
N LEU A 292 -26.50 1.10 -22.70
CA LEU A 292 -27.21 1.71 -23.83
C LEU A 292 -26.28 2.63 -24.64
N GLY A 293 -26.24 2.43 -25.97
CA GLY A 293 -25.55 3.35 -26.89
C GLY A 293 -24.02 3.31 -26.81
N MET A 294 -23.41 2.35 -26.08
CA MET A 294 -22.00 2.05 -26.24
C MET A 294 -21.78 1.31 -27.55
N VAL A 295 -21.28 2.06 -28.54
CA VAL A 295 -20.71 1.61 -29.83
C VAL A 295 -21.50 0.49 -30.52
N ASN A 296 -22.39 0.86 -31.45
CA ASN A 296 -23.09 -0.06 -32.36
C ASN A 296 -22.25 -1.30 -32.69
N LYS A 297 -22.76 -2.51 -32.38
CA LYS A 297 -22.18 -3.82 -32.72
C LYS A 297 -20.90 -4.24 -31.98
N THR A 298 -20.57 -3.65 -30.83
CA THR A 298 -19.40 -4.11 -30.05
C THR A 298 -19.68 -5.40 -29.30
N TYR A 299 -20.76 -5.51 -28.51
CA TYR A 299 -21.05 -6.72 -27.73
C TYR A 299 -21.41 -7.93 -28.60
N SER A 300 -22.35 -7.77 -29.53
CA SER A 300 -22.65 -8.75 -30.57
C SER A 300 -23.42 -8.15 -31.75
N ASN A 301 -23.56 -8.93 -32.83
CA ASN A 301 -24.45 -8.60 -33.94
C ASN A 301 -25.87 -9.20 -33.79
N LYS A 302 -26.18 -9.79 -32.63
CA LYS A 302 -27.46 -10.49 -32.42
C LYS A 302 -28.57 -9.47 -32.14
N LYS A 303 -29.78 -9.72 -32.64
CA LYS A 303 -30.95 -8.82 -32.43
C LYS A 303 -31.37 -8.73 -30.96
N GLN A 304 -31.01 -9.73 -30.17
CA GLN A 304 -31.29 -9.84 -28.73
C GLN A 304 -30.32 -9.03 -27.87
N ASP A 305 -29.28 -8.44 -28.47
CA ASP A 305 -28.32 -7.59 -27.79
C ASP A 305 -28.97 -6.25 -27.44
N ILE A 306 -29.32 -6.08 -26.15
CA ILE A 306 -30.05 -4.92 -25.69
C ILE A 306 -29.23 -3.62 -25.87
N ALA A 307 -27.89 -3.68 -25.89
CA ALA A 307 -27.07 -2.49 -26.10
C ALA A 307 -27.19 -1.90 -27.52
N ASN A 308 -27.66 -2.68 -28.48
CA ASN A 308 -27.91 -2.25 -29.86
C ASN A 308 -29.35 -1.74 -30.10
N MET A 309 -30.22 -1.81 -29.10
CA MET A 309 -31.62 -1.41 -29.23
C MET A 309 -31.79 0.11 -29.15
N ASP A 310 -32.94 0.61 -29.63
CA ASP A 310 -33.36 1.97 -29.33
C ASP A 310 -33.72 2.12 -27.84
N GLU A 311 -33.81 3.37 -27.38
CA GLU A 311 -34.03 3.69 -25.96
C GLU A 311 -35.29 3.01 -25.38
N ASP A 312 -36.42 3.03 -26.08
CA ASP A 312 -37.68 2.49 -25.58
C ASP A 312 -37.62 0.96 -25.47
N SER A 313 -37.09 0.29 -26.49
CA SER A 313 -36.86 -1.16 -26.49
C SER A 313 -35.87 -1.60 -25.39
N TYR A 314 -34.84 -0.81 -25.13
CA TYR A 314 -33.89 -1.07 -24.04
C TYR A 314 -34.55 -0.97 -22.67
N LEU A 315 -35.33 0.09 -22.42
CA LEU A 315 -36.06 0.26 -21.16
C LEU A 315 -37.08 -0.88 -20.96
N LYS A 316 -37.84 -1.27 -21.99
CA LYS A 316 -38.71 -2.46 -21.94
C LYS A 316 -37.96 -3.74 -21.59
N SER A 317 -36.73 -3.88 -22.09
CA SER A 317 -35.86 -5.02 -21.76
C SER A 317 -35.45 -5.01 -20.28
N ILE A 318 -35.13 -3.85 -19.70
CA ILE A 318 -34.87 -3.72 -18.26
C ILE A 318 -36.08 -4.18 -17.43
N ALA A 319 -37.28 -3.73 -17.77
CA ALA A 319 -38.50 -4.14 -17.07
C ALA A 319 -38.75 -5.65 -17.18
N ARG A 320 -38.47 -6.24 -18.36
CA ARG A 320 -38.53 -7.69 -18.55
C ARG A 320 -37.50 -8.42 -17.69
N ILE A 321 -36.25 -7.96 -17.65
CA ILE A 321 -35.18 -8.55 -16.84
C ILE A 321 -35.56 -8.52 -15.36
N ALA A 322 -36.12 -7.41 -14.87
CA ALA A 322 -36.60 -7.29 -13.49
C ALA A 322 -37.58 -8.43 -13.15
N LYS A 323 -38.59 -8.64 -14.01
CA LYS A 323 -39.57 -9.71 -13.86
C LYS A 323 -38.92 -11.10 -13.86
N VAL A 324 -38.02 -11.36 -14.81
CA VAL A 324 -37.33 -12.65 -14.88
C VAL A 324 -36.51 -12.92 -13.61
N CYS A 325 -35.84 -11.90 -13.06
CA CYS A 325 -35.11 -12.04 -11.79
C CYS A 325 -36.08 -12.30 -10.62
N ALA A 326 -37.21 -11.59 -10.57
CA ALA A 326 -38.23 -11.76 -9.52
C ALA A 326 -38.82 -13.18 -9.50
N ASP A 327 -39.02 -13.77 -10.67
CA ASP A 327 -39.59 -15.11 -10.84
C ASP A 327 -38.61 -16.22 -10.39
N ALA A 328 -37.29 -16.01 -10.56
CA ALA A 328 -36.27 -17.00 -10.27
C ALA A 328 -35.68 -16.93 -8.84
N GLN A 329 -35.78 -15.77 -8.19
CA GLN A 329 -35.12 -15.48 -6.92
C GLN A 329 -36.01 -15.78 -5.71
N LYS A 330 -35.41 -16.31 -4.64
CA LYS A 330 -36.12 -16.52 -3.36
C LYS A 330 -36.47 -15.17 -2.70
N THR A 331 -37.60 -15.11 -1.99
CA THR A 331 -37.91 -14.01 -1.06
C THR A 331 -36.85 -13.89 0.04
N GLY A 332 -36.56 -12.67 0.47
CA GLY A 332 -35.55 -12.32 1.48
C GLY A 332 -34.10 -12.39 0.99
N LYS A 333 -33.88 -12.61 -0.31
CA LYS A 333 -32.55 -12.68 -0.93
C LYS A 333 -32.22 -11.42 -1.71
N LEU A 334 -30.92 -11.20 -1.94
CA LEU A 334 -30.40 -9.96 -2.54
C LEU A 334 -30.12 -10.10 -4.04
N CYS A 335 -30.30 -9.02 -4.78
CA CYS A 335 -30.06 -8.88 -6.21
C CYS A 335 -29.27 -7.59 -6.43
N THR A 336 -28.12 -7.62 -7.09
CA THR A 336 -27.35 -6.42 -7.41
C THR A 336 -27.38 -6.16 -8.91
N ILE A 337 -27.72 -4.92 -9.27
CA ILE A 337 -27.66 -4.42 -10.64
C ILE A 337 -26.71 -3.24 -10.71
N ILE A 338 -25.86 -3.26 -11.70
CA ILE A 338 -24.86 -2.23 -11.96
C ILE A 338 -25.23 -1.55 -13.27
N SER A 339 -25.39 -0.22 -13.20
CA SER A 339 -25.56 0.60 -14.38
C SER A 339 -25.16 2.04 -14.10
N PRO A 340 -24.47 2.71 -15.02
CA PRO A 340 -24.40 4.16 -15.03
C PRO A 340 -25.68 4.75 -15.64
N ASN A 341 -25.85 6.06 -15.49
CA ASN A 341 -26.73 6.83 -16.37
C ASN A 341 -26.08 7.00 -17.75
N TYR A 342 -26.88 7.41 -18.73
CA TYR A 342 -26.40 7.67 -20.08
C TYR A 342 -26.59 9.13 -20.48
N THR A 343 -25.52 9.76 -20.93
CA THR A 343 -25.56 11.12 -21.49
C THR A 343 -25.45 11.03 -23.00
N ASP A 344 -26.54 11.29 -23.72
CA ASP A 344 -26.51 11.45 -25.18
C ASP A 344 -26.16 12.90 -25.52
N HIS A 345 -24.87 13.13 -25.79
CA HIS A 345 -24.43 14.45 -26.20
C HIS A 345 -25.02 14.88 -27.55
N LYS A 346 -25.32 13.96 -28.48
CA LYS A 346 -25.84 14.31 -29.82
C LYS A 346 -27.26 14.86 -29.70
N LYS A 347 -28.09 14.22 -28.86
CA LYS A 347 -29.46 14.66 -28.57
C LYS A 347 -29.56 15.66 -27.42
N GLN A 348 -28.44 16.00 -26.77
CA GLN A 348 -28.36 16.82 -25.57
C GLN A 348 -29.31 16.36 -24.45
N LYS A 349 -29.34 15.05 -24.19
CA LYS A 349 -30.28 14.41 -23.27
C LYS A 349 -29.55 13.56 -22.24
N ILE A 350 -30.05 13.55 -21.01
CA ILE A 350 -29.67 12.56 -19.99
C ILE A 350 -30.77 11.52 -19.91
N VAL A 351 -30.41 10.25 -20.05
CA VAL A 351 -31.29 9.10 -19.84
C VAL A 351 -30.98 8.54 -18.45
N ASN A 352 -31.96 8.67 -17.54
CA ASN A 352 -31.83 8.24 -16.15
C ASN A 352 -32.15 6.75 -16.01
N ILE A 353 -31.24 5.91 -16.51
CA ILE A 353 -31.35 4.45 -16.50
C ILE A 353 -31.49 3.95 -15.05
N VAL A 354 -30.78 4.58 -14.11
CA VAL A 354 -30.79 4.20 -12.69
C VAL A 354 -32.19 4.30 -12.08
N GLU A 355 -32.90 5.40 -12.31
CA GLU A 355 -34.27 5.55 -11.79
C GLU A 355 -35.22 4.52 -12.40
N TYR A 356 -35.10 4.26 -13.70
CA TYR A 356 -35.93 3.28 -14.38
C TYR A 356 -35.70 1.85 -13.85
N ILE A 357 -34.45 1.49 -13.52
CA ILE A 357 -34.12 0.21 -12.86
C ILE A 357 -34.82 0.15 -11.49
N ARG A 358 -34.72 1.21 -10.67
CA ARG A 358 -35.37 1.25 -9.35
C ARG A 358 -36.88 1.04 -9.45
N GLU A 359 -37.54 1.75 -10.36
CA GLU A 359 -38.98 1.62 -10.59
C GLU A 359 -39.35 0.22 -11.08
N SER A 360 -38.60 -0.32 -12.05
CA SER A 360 -38.84 -1.66 -12.61
C SER A 360 -38.68 -2.76 -11.56
N TRP A 361 -37.66 -2.69 -10.70
CA TRP A 361 -37.45 -3.65 -9.61
C TRP A 361 -38.52 -3.51 -8.54
N ARG A 362 -38.88 -2.29 -8.13
CA ARG A 362 -39.98 -2.05 -7.18
C ARG A 362 -41.31 -2.62 -7.66
N PHE A 363 -41.61 -2.43 -8.93
CA PHE A 363 -42.84 -2.92 -9.55
C PHE A 363 -43.00 -4.44 -9.46
N VAL A 364 -41.88 -5.19 -9.50
CA VAL A 364 -41.88 -6.66 -9.43
C VAL A 364 -41.55 -7.20 -8.03
N GLY A 365 -41.72 -6.38 -7.00
CA GLY A 365 -41.61 -6.81 -5.60
C GLY A 365 -40.18 -6.84 -5.06
N TYR A 366 -39.33 -5.91 -5.47
CA TYR A 366 -38.06 -5.67 -4.81
C TYR A 366 -38.07 -4.36 -4.01
N LYS A 367 -37.31 -4.34 -2.91
CA LYS A 367 -37.00 -3.12 -2.15
C LYS A 367 -35.55 -2.75 -2.35
N LEU A 368 -35.24 -1.48 -2.57
CA LEU A 368 -33.85 -1.01 -2.56
C LEU A 368 -33.26 -1.21 -1.16
N TYR A 369 -32.15 -1.94 -1.08
CA TYR A 369 -31.46 -2.30 0.16
C TYR A 369 -30.22 -1.43 0.40
N LEU A 370 -29.36 -1.27 -0.62
CA LEU A 370 -28.14 -0.47 -0.55
C LEU A 370 -27.79 0.12 -1.91
N GLU A 371 -27.22 1.32 -1.91
CA GLU A 371 -26.56 1.90 -3.08
C GLU A 371 -25.09 2.18 -2.77
N THR A 372 -24.23 1.80 -3.71
CA THR A 372 -22.81 2.15 -3.69
C THR A 372 -22.38 2.68 -5.04
N TYR A 373 -21.23 3.35 -5.08
CA TYR A 373 -20.80 4.16 -6.22
C TYR A 373 -19.37 3.83 -6.60
N SER A 374 -19.11 3.72 -7.91
CA SER A 374 -17.77 3.54 -8.45
C SER A 374 -17.53 4.46 -9.63
N SER A 375 -16.33 5.03 -9.74
CA SER A 375 -15.95 5.82 -10.92
C SER A 375 -15.60 4.88 -12.09
N ARG A 376 -16.09 5.22 -13.28
CA ARG A 376 -15.73 4.58 -14.56
C ARG A 376 -14.35 5.02 -15.06
N ARG A 377 -13.80 6.08 -14.46
CA ARG A 377 -12.46 6.61 -14.75
C ARG A 377 -12.28 6.98 -16.21
N ILE A 378 -13.33 7.40 -16.90
CA ILE A 378 -13.23 7.80 -18.31
C ILE A 378 -12.22 8.95 -18.47
N GLN A 379 -12.06 9.78 -17.44
CA GLN A 379 -11.13 10.93 -17.43
C GLN A 379 -9.71 10.59 -16.95
N SER A 380 -9.42 9.33 -16.61
CA SER A 380 -8.07 8.92 -16.20
C SER A 380 -7.07 8.92 -17.37
N SER A 381 -7.54 8.75 -18.61
CA SER A 381 -6.71 8.87 -19.81
C SER A 381 -6.73 10.31 -20.35
N GLN A 382 -5.55 10.88 -20.63
CA GLN A 382 -5.38 12.25 -21.15
C GLN A 382 -5.08 12.24 -22.67
N GLY A 383 -5.76 11.36 -23.42
CA GLY A 383 -5.57 11.20 -24.87
C GLY A 383 -6.36 12.19 -25.72
N ILE A 384 -6.05 12.25 -27.03
CA ILE A 384 -6.71 13.13 -28.01
C ILE A 384 -8.23 12.86 -28.07
N ALA A 385 -8.65 11.60 -28.01
CA ALA A 385 -10.07 11.24 -28.02
C ALA A 385 -10.81 11.79 -26.78
N MET A 386 -10.18 11.70 -25.61
CA MET A 386 -10.73 12.26 -24.37
C MET A 386 -10.78 13.78 -24.39
N ALA A 387 -9.75 14.44 -24.92
CA ALA A 387 -9.76 15.90 -25.09
C ALA A 387 -10.93 16.37 -25.97
N LYS A 388 -11.19 15.67 -27.09
CA LYS A 388 -12.35 15.93 -27.95
C LYS A 388 -13.67 15.77 -27.20
N MET A 389 -13.82 14.67 -26.46
CA MET A 389 -15.05 14.42 -25.68
C MET A 389 -15.25 15.45 -24.56
N ASN A 390 -14.18 15.87 -23.88
CA ASN A 390 -14.22 16.92 -22.86
C ASN A 390 -14.66 18.27 -23.46
N ASN A 391 -14.16 18.62 -24.65
CA ASN A 391 -14.56 19.84 -25.35
C ASN A 391 -16.04 19.79 -25.75
N ILE A 392 -16.51 18.66 -26.30
CA ILE A 392 -17.94 18.46 -26.63
C ILE A 392 -18.83 18.62 -25.39
N ALA A 393 -18.43 18.03 -24.25
CA ALA A 393 -19.17 18.14 -23.00
C ALA A 393 -19.25 19.59 -22.50
N LYS A 394 -18.12 20.32 -22.53
CA LYS A 394 -18.04 21.73 -22.10
C LYS A 394 -18.82 22.66 -23.03
N GLU A 395 -18.67 22.49 -24.34
CA GLU A 395 -19.37 23.28 -25.36
C GLU A 395 -20.89 23.13 -25.23
N ARG A 396 -21.35 21.89 -25.03
CA ARG A 396 -22.78 21.58 -24.85
C ARG A 396 -23.30 21.82 -23.44
N ARG A 397 -22.44 22.23 -22.50
CA ARG A 397 -22.74 22.39 -21.07
C ARG A 397 -23.45 21.18 -20.47
N LEU A 398 -23.06 19.99 -20.92
CA LEU A 398 -23.67 18.72 -20.53
C LEU A 398 -22.55 17.81 -20.01
N PRO A 399 -22.58 17.37 -18.75
CA PRO A 399 -21.49 16.60 -18.16
C PRO A 399 -21.42 15.17 -18.72
N LEU A 400 -20.20 14.65 -18.82
CA LEU A 400 -19.99 13.22 -19.04
C LEU A 400 -20.50 12.46 -17.81
N THR A 401 -21.18 11.33 -18.03
CA THR A 401 -21.42 10.40 -16.92
C THR A 401 -20.10 9.71 -16.61
N ASP A 402 -19.59 9.76 -15.38
CA ASP A 402 -18.38 9.01 -14.97
C ASP A 402 -18.60 8.17 -13.72
N MET A 403 -19.84 8.14 -13.23
CA MET A 403 -20.23 7.37 -12.07
C MET A 403 -21.10 6.19 -12.51
N THR A 404 -20.71 5.01 -12.06
CA THR A 404 -21.54 3.82 -12.06
C THR A 404 -22.23 3.71 -10.71
N VAL A 405 -23.52 3.39 -10.73
CA VAL A 405 -24.32 3.12 -9.53
C VAL A 405 -24.47 1.60 -9.43
N ILE A 406 -24.20 1.08 -8.23
CA ILE A 406 -24.33 -0.33 -7.88
C ILE A 406 -25.51 -0.41 -6.90
N MET A 407 -26.65 -0.86 -7.42
CA MET A 407 -27.89 -0.92 -6.67
C MET A 407 -28.13 -2.35 -6.20
N THR A 408 -28.22 -2.56 -4.89
CA THR A 408 -28.58 -3.85 -4.31
C THR A 408 -30.00 -3.79 -3.79
N PHE A 409 -30.82 -4.74 -4.19
CA PHE A 409 -32.23 -4.86 -3.86
C PHE A 409 -32.49 -6.15 -3.08
N GLU A 410 -33.49 -6.15 -2.21
CA GLU A 410 -34.02 -7.31 -1.50
C GLU A 410 -35.35 -7.73 -2.13
N ARG A 411 -35.50 -9.02 -2.43
CA ARG A 411 -36.76 -9.60 -2.91
C ARG A 411 -37.76 -9.70 -1.77
N ILE A 412 -38.92 -9.05 -1.88
CA ILE A 412 -40.01 -9.09 -0.89
C ILE A 412 -40.97 -10.25 -1.16
#